data_AF-A0A4P9YDA4-F1
#
_entry.id   AF-A0A4P9YDA4-F1
#
_cell.length_a   1.000
_cell.length_b   1.000
_cell.length_c   1.000
_cell.angle_alpha   90.00
_cell.angle_beta   90.00
_cell.angle_gamma   90.00
#
_symmetry.space_group_name_H-M   'P 1'
#
loop_
_entity.id
_entity.type
_entity.pdbx_description
1 polymer ?
#
loop_
_entity_poly.entity_id
_entity_poly.type
_entity_poly.pdbx_seq_one_letter_code
_entity_poly.pdbx_strand_id
1 'polypeptide(L)'
;MIRSILLDVIFSLKNSSKWSYSILEEDPQNPVIKNLTIASEEEDLYEGFVALVELIEDEDTNGPVLYSALTSLAKVLNMLGELSGDDINRVAVAVVNCHNDSSESSGELVVGKTCDVLRQILFHEKGDLLNDSIVCQIIETCFSVAFQMRSSGNNSLKEPRLGHSSVHEIHNLQAQLTPVVEGNVELKEEEIKEIKIDEKKEEMTFLKEPYGLNTLKELLRFLIDIINPVDYHNTDTMRCLGLQIIYGIIEEAKDHLIKFPGIFSQIKNELFNRLFLLFESENILLVTLSMKCLTCLFCNFLEDLKFHFEFFVELVIKKMPDKISFKNLQLEEIIFENLFTLLKRRNILEFYVNFDYKIGILNVGSLLVELILKVPI
;
A
#
# COMPACT_ATOMS: atom_id res chain seq x y z
N MET A 1 4.42 34.83 5.83
CA MET A 1 4.38 33.48 6.48
C MET A 1 5.30 32.51 5.74
N ILE A 2 5.18 32.42 4.41
CA ILE A 2 6.09 31.63 3.55
C ILE A 2 7.57 32.01 3.71
N ARG A 3 7.89 33.30 3.83
CA ARG A 3 9.26 33.78 4.08
C ARG A 3 9.94 33.09 5.27
N SER A 4 9.23 32.92 6.38
CA SER A 4 9.79 32.22 7.55
C SER A 4 10.07 30.76 7.26
N ILE A 5 9.19 30.10 6.49
CA ILE A 5 9.34 28.69 6.11
C ILE A 5 10.55 28.51 5.20
N LEU A 6 10.70 29.37 4.19
CA LEU A 6 11.83 29.31 3.26
C LEU A 6 13.16 29.70 3.92
N LEU A 7 13.15 30.63 4.88
CA LEU A 7 14.35 30.98 5.65
C LEU A 7 14.89 29.82 6.49
N ASP A 8 14.02 28.95 7.01
CA ASP A 8 14.45 27.73 7.73
C ASP A 8 15.25 26.80 6.79
N VAL A 9 14.80 26.66 5.53
CA VAL A 9 15.49 25.85 4.51
C VAL A 9 16.81 26.50 4.08
N ILE A 10 16.80 27.82 3.83
CA ILE A 10 18.02 28.58 3.49
C ILE A 10 19.06 28.51 4.63
N PHE A 11 18.61 28.52 5.88
CA PHE A 11 19.49 28.34 7.03
C PHE A 11 20.09 26.93 7.08
N SER A 12 19.30 25.88 6.82
CA SER A 12 19.79 24.50 6.69
C SER A 12 20.82 24.37 5.57
N LEU A 13 20.58 24.98 4.41
CA LEU A 13 21.53 25.01 3.29
C LEU A 13 22.87 25.61 3.72
N LYS A 14 22.87 26.82 4.28
CA LYS A 14 24.09 27.54 4.71
C LYS A 14 24.95 26.80 5.73
N ASN A 15 24.33 25.94 6.54
CA ASN A 15 25.01 25.19 7.60
C ASN A 15 25.49 23.81 7.16
N SER A 16 25.15 23.37 5.94
CA SER A 16 25.60 22.08 5.45
C SER A 16 27.02 22.16 4.87
N SER A 17 27.83 21.12 5.08
CA SER A 17 29.24 21.10 4.68
C SER A 17 29.43 21.22 3.16
N LYS A 18 28.52 20.60 2.38
CA LYS A 18 28.46 20.66 0.91
C LYS A 18 27.95 21.99 0.35
N TRP A 19 27.19 22.77 1.12
CA TRP A 19 26.63 24.07 0.71
C TRP A 19 27.17 25.23 1.57
N SER A 20 28.39 25.06 2.08
CA SER A 20 29.06 26.03 2.95
C SER A 20 29.28 27.36 2.23
N TYR A 21 29.43 28.44 3.01
CA TYR A 21 29.53 29.84 2.56
C TYR A 21 30.48 30.07 1.36
N SER A 22 31.53 29.26 1.22
CA SER A 22 32.47 29.28 0.11
C SER A 22 31.90 28.81 -1.23
N ILE A 23 30.98 27.84 -1.26
CA ILE A 23 30.34 27.33 -2.50
C ILE A 23 29.20 28.27 -2.93
N LEU A 24 28.54 28.92 -1.96
CA LEU A 24 27.51 29.93 -2.18
C LEU A 24 28.04 31.24 -2.81
N GLU A 25 29.32 31.56 -2.62
CA GLU A 25 30.00 32.67 -3.30
C GLU A 25 30.70 32.25 -4.60
N GLU A 26 31.09 30.98 -4.75
CA GLU A 26 31.82 30.49 -5.93
C GLU A 26 30.92 30.11 -7.12
N ASP A 27 29.61 29.83 -6.91
CA ASP A 27 28.67 29.62 -8.02
C ASP A 27 27.37 30.46 -7.93
N PRO A 28 27.39 31.72 -8.39
CA PRO A 28 26.20 32.58 -8.48
C PRO A 28 25.12 32.08 -9.47
N GLN A 29 25.31 30.91 -10.09
CA GLN A 29 24.39 30.30 -11.05
C GLN A 29 23.58 29.13 -10.50
N ASN A 30 23.76 28.66 -9.26
CA ASN A 30 22.90 27.57 -8.76
C ASN A 30 21.43 28.06 -8.72
N PRO A 31 20.57 27.56 -9.63
CA PRO A 31 19.24 28.12 -9.84
C PRO A 31 18.35 27.89 -8.62
N VAL A 32 18.56 26.82 -7.87
CA VAL A 32 17.72 26.41 -6.73
C VAL A 32 17.80 27.41 -5.58
N ILE A 33 19.01 27.82 -5.17
CA ILE A 33 19.16 28.83 -4.09
C ILE A 33 18.62 30.17 -4.52
N LYS A 34 18.88 30.54 -5.78
CA LYS A 34 18.41 31.80 -6.34
C LYS A 34 16.88 31.85 -6.33
N ASN A 35 16.22 30.79 -6.79
CA ASN A 35 14.76 30.68 -6.80
C ASN A 35 14.19 30.70 -5.38
N LEU A 36 14.79 29.98 -4.42
CA LEU A 36 14.39 30.00 -3.01
C LEU A 36 14.54 31.39 -2.38
N THR A 37 15.61 32.11 -2.72
CA THR A 37 15.86 33.46 -2.19
C THR A 37 14.87 34.47 -2.76
N ILE A 38 14.62 34.42 -4.07
CA ILE A 38 13.63 35.26 -4.75
C ILE A 38 12.23 35.00 -4.16
N ALA A 39 11.80 33.75 -4.06
CA ALA A 39 10.51 33.40 -3.48
C ALA A 39 10.36 33.85 -2.01
N SER A 40 11.46 33.82 -1.25
CA SER A 40 11.50 34.31 0.14
C SER A 40 11.40 35.83 0.23
N GLU A 41 12.02 36.57 -0.69
CA GLU A 41 11.98 38.03 -0.75
C GLU A 41 10.64 38.57 -1.25
N GLU A 42 10.07 37.92 -2.27
CA GLU A 42 8.79 38.29 -2.88
C GLU A 42 7.58 37.81 -2.04
N GLU A 43 7.82 36.91 -1.09
CA GLU A 43 6.79 36.22 -0.29
C GLU A 43 5.73 35.52 -1.15
N ASP A 44 6.10 35.06 -2.34
CA ASP A 44 5.24 34.33 -3.25
C ASP A 44 5.18 32.84 -2.84
N LEU A 45 3.96 32.38 -2.55
CA LEU A 45 3.71 31.02 -2.07
C LEU A 45 3.93 29.96 -3.16
N TYR A 46 3.57 30.28 -4.40
CA TYR A 46 3.68 29.34 -5.52
C TYR A 46 5.12 29.24 -5.99
N GLU A 47 5.84 30.36 -6.13
CA GLU A 47 7.27 30.34 -6.41
C GLU A 47 8.04 29.62 -5.29
N GLY A 48 7.61 29.80 -4.04
CA GLY A 48 8.16 29.05 -2.90
C GLY A 48 7.94 27.54 -3.01
N PHE A 49 6.77 27.11 -3.49
CA PHE A 49 6.48 25.71 -3.77
C PHE A 49 7.37 25.15 -4.88
N VAL A 50 7.46 25.84 -6.01
CA VAL A 50 8.29 25.42 -7.15
C VAL A 50 9.76 25.29 -6.73
N ALA A 51 10.30 26.28 -6.03
CA ALA A 51 11.68 26.27 -5.56
C ALA A 51 11.97 25.14 -4.53
N LEU A 52 10.99 24.78 -3.70
CA LEU A 52 11.11 23.63 -2.79
C LEU A 52 11.10 22.30 -3.54
N VAL A 53 10.27 22.17 -4.58
CA VAL A 53 10.24 20.97 -5.45
C VAL A 53 11.57 20.81 -6.17
N GLU A 54 12.11 21.87 -6.77
CA GLU A 54 13.42 21.85 -7.43
C GLU A 54 14.55 21.46 -6.47
N LEU A 55 14.52 21.93 -5.22
CA LEU A 55 15.50 21.53 -4.20
C LEU A 55 15.40 20.05 -3.85
N ILE A 56 14.20 19.47 -3.83
CA ILE A 56 14.00 18.04 -3.55
C ILE A 56 14.44 17.18 -4.75
N GLU A 57 14.29 17.68 -5.98
CA GLU A 57 14.74 17.04 -7.22
C GLU A 57 16.26 17.07 -7.38
N ASP A 58 16.96 17.99 -6.71
CA ASP A 58 18.41 18.17 -6.82
C ASP A 58 19.20 17.02 -6.15
N GLU A 59 20.06 16.35 -6.93
CA GLU A 59 20.87 15.21 -6.48
C GLU A 59 21.91 15.57 -5.41
N ASP A 60 22.31 16.84 -5.32
CA ASP A 60 23.30 17.33 -4.34
C ASP A 60 22.67 17.69 -2.98
N THR A 61 21.35 17.54 -2.84
CA THR A 61 20.63 17.81 -1.58
C THR A 61 20.90 16.72 -0.53
N ASN A 62 21.63 17.09 0.53
CA ASN A 62 21.93 16.19 1.64
C ASN A 62 20.76 16.01 2.63
N GLY A 63 20.84 14.99 3.49
CA GLY A 63 19.76 14.58 4.39
C GLY A 63 19.17 15.71 5.27
N PRO A 64 19.97 16.51 6.00
CA PRO A 64 19.43 17.62 6.80
C PRO A 64 18.71 18.69 6.00
N VAL A 65 19.20 19.02 4.79
CA VAL A 65 18.55 19.98 3.89
C VAL A 65 17.27 19.38 3.33
N LEU A 66 17.31 18.12 2.87
CA LEU A 66 16.15 17.40 2.35
C LEU A 66 15.03 17.30 3.40
N TYR A 67 15.37 16.98 4.66
CA TYR A 67 14.41 16.96 5.76
C TYR A 67 13.73 18.33 5.98
N SER A 68 14.51 19.41 5.92
CA SER A 68 14.00 20.79 6.04
C SER A 68 13.11 21.15 4.85
N ALA A 69 13.51 20.79 3.64
CA ALA A 69 12.76 21.00 2.41
C ALA A 69 11.42 20.24 2.44
N LEU A 70 11.41 18.96 2.77
CA LEU A 70 10.19 18.14 2.92
C LEU A 70 9.26 18.67 4.01
N THR A 71 9.82 19.14 5.14
CA THR A 71 9.03 19.75 6.22
C THR A 71 8.39 21.07 5.80
N SER A 72 9.12 21.86 5.02
CA SER A 72 8.64 23.12 4.47
C SER A 72 7.59 22.90 3.39
N LEU A 73 7.84 21.96 2.47
CA LEU A 73 6.89 21.54 1.44
C LEU A 73 5.57 21.08 2.06
N ALA A 74 5.61 20.29 3.12
CA ALA A 74 4.41 19.88 3.86
C ALA A 74 3.59 21.08 4.36
N LYS A 75 4.24 22.13 4.88
CA LYS A 75 3.55 23.34 5.32
C LYS A 75 2.97 24.12 4.14
N VAL A 76 3.74 24.27 3.07
CA VAL A 76 3.35 25.00 1.86
C VAL A 76 2.16 24.34 1.18
N LEU A 77 2.17 23.01 1.03
CA LEU A 77 1.05 22.25 0.49
C LEU A 77 -0.26 22.51 1.24
N ASN A 78 -0.23 22.65 2.57
CA ASN A 78 -1.43 23.00 3.36
C ASN A 78 -1.89 24.46 3.18
N MET A 79 -1.00 25.34 2.71
CA MET A 79 -1.30 26.76 2.50
C MET A 79 -1.76 27.05 1.08
N LEU A 80 -1.41 26.20 0.11
CA LEU A 80 -1.82 26.35 -1.29
C LEU A 80 -3.31 26.04 -1.44
N GLY A 81 -4.07 27.03 -1.94
CA GLY A 81 -5.52 26.89 -2.14
C GLY A 81 -5.90 26.14 -3.42
N GLU A 82 -5.08 26.24 -4.48
CA GLU A 82 -5.29 25.53 -5.75
C GLU A 82 -3.96 24.95 -6.22
N LEU A 83 -3.91 23.62 -6.42
CA LEU A 83 -2.85 22.94 -7.19
C LEU A 83 -3.44 22.47 -8.51
N SER A 84 -2.68 22.60 -9.60
CA SER A 84 -3.00 21.94 -10.86
C SER A 84 -2.70 20.44 -10.81
N GLY A 85 -3.24 19.68 -11.75
CA GLY A 85 -2.90 18.27 -11.92
C GLY A 85 -1.40 18.07 -12.20
N ASP A 86 -0.79 18.96 -12.98
CA ASP A 86 0.64 18.89 -13.29
C ASP A 86 1.48 19.16 -12.03
N ASP A 87 1.09 20.14 -11.20
CA ASP A 87 1.81 20.47 -9.96
C ASP A 87 1.76 19.30 -8.95
N ILE A 88 0.59 18.67 -8.78
CA ILE A 88 0.46 17.58 -7.80
C ILE A 88 1.19 16.31 -8.26
N ASN A 89 1.19 16.02 -9.56
CA ASN A 89 1.97 14.92 -10.12
C ASN A 89 3.48 15.21 -10.04
N ARG A 90 3.91 16.45 -10.32
CA ARG A 90 5.33 16.83 -10.22
C ARG A 90 5.85 16.70 -8.80
N VAL A 91 5.14 17.26 -7.81
CA VAL A 91 5.58 17.16 -6.40
C VAL A 91 5.59 15.71 -5.91
N ALA A 92 4.64 14.88 -6.34
CA ALA A 92 4.64 13.47 -6.02
C ALA A 92 5.88 12.75 -6.58
N VAL A 93 6.22 12.97 -7.84
CA VAL A 93 7.42 12.39 -8.49
C VAL A 93 8.70 12.86 -7.79
N ALA A 94 8.80 14.15 -7.49
CA ALA A 94 9.95 14.71 -6.78
C ALA A 94 10.16 14.03 -5.41
N VAL A 95 9.09 13.87 -4.62
CA VAL A 95 9.17 13.26 -3.30
C VAL A 95 9.39 11.74 -3.37
N VAL A 96 8.82 11.04 -4.35
CA VAL A 96 9.09 9.60 -4.58
C VAL A 96 10.57 9.34 -4.89
N ASN A 97 11.17 10.21 -5.71
CA ASN A 97 12.53 10.05 -6.21
C ASN A 97 13.59 10.77 -5.36
N CYS A 98 13.20 11.39 -4.24
CA CYS A 98 14.13 12.18 -3.45
C CYS A 98 15.28 11.31 -2.93
N HIS A 99 16.51 11.80 -3.10
CA HIS A 99 17.70 11.02 -2.79
C HIS A 99 17.92 10.95 -1.28
N ASN A 100 17.80 9.76 -0.69
CA ASN A 100 18.08 9.58 0.73
C ASN A 100 19.40 8.83 0.93
N ASP A 101 20.47 9.58 1.15
CA ASP A 101 21.77 9.06 1.55
C ASP A 101 21.69 8.38 2.93
N SER A 102 21.34 7.10 2.92
CA SER A 102 21.19 6.21 4.08
C SER A 102 22.45 6.08 4.97
N SER A 103 23.58 6.70 4.61
CA SER A 103 24.84 6.69 5.35
C SER A 103 24.92 7.69 6.51
N GLU A 104 24.00 8.65 6.60
CA GLU A 104 24.01 9.68 7.65
C GLU A 104 22.93 9.43 8.73
N SER A 105 23.17 9.91 9.96
CA SER A 105 22.21 9.82 11.08
C SER A 105 20.87 10.50 10.82
N SER A 106 20.80 11.35 9.80
CA SER A 106 19.59 12.02 9.31
C SER A 106 18.71 11.12 8.43
N GLY A 107 19.23 9.99 7.91
CA GLY A 107 18.55 9.16 6.93
C GLY A 107 17.21 8.60 7.43
N GLU A 108 17.13 8.17 8.68
CA GLU A 108 15.88 7.65 9.28
C GLU A 108 14.80 8.74 9.41
N LEU A 109 15.18 9.97 9.78
CA LEU A 109 14.26 11.09 9.88
C LEU A 109 13.74 11.52 8.49
N VAL A 110 14.62 11.52 7.49
CA VAL A 110 14.25 11.82 6.09
C VAL A 110 13.30 10.75 5.56
N VAL A 111 13.57 9.47 5.81
CA VAL A 111 12.69 8.35 5.43
C VAL A 111 11.27 8.55 5.98
N GLY A 112 11.15 8.77 7.30
CA GLY A 112 9.85 8.98 7.94
C GLY A 112 9.13 10.21 7.38
N LYS A 113 9.88 11.30 7.17
CA LYS A 113 9.30 12.54 6.65
C LYS A 113 8.86 12.43 5.19
N THR A 114 9.57 11.64 4.38
CA THR A 114 9.19 11.35 2.98
C THR A 114 7.82 10.68 2.95
N CYS A 115 7.61 9.63 3.75
CA CYS A 115 6.30 8.98 3.88
C CYS A 115 5.19 9.94 4.33
N ASP A 116 5.47 10.81 5.31
CA ASP A 116 4.49 11.80 5.76
C ASP A 116 4.05 12.75 4.65
N VAL A 117 4.99 13.19 3.81
CA VAL A 117 4.70 14.10 2.68
C VAL A 117 3.97 13.37 1.56
N LEU A 118 4.40 12.16 1.19
CA LEU A 118 3.70 11.33 0.21
C LEU A 118 2.26 11.05 0.63
N ARG A 119 2.05 10.77 1.92
CA ARG A 119 0.72 10.66 2.51
C ARG A 119 -0.06 11.96 2.35
N GLN A 120 0.53 13.10 2.68
CA GLN A 120 -0.15 14.39 2.52
C GLN A 120 -0.56 14.65 1.07
N ILE A 121 0.28 14.29 0.09
CA ILE A 121 -0.01 14.46 -1.34
C ILE A 121 -1.18 13.57 -1.77
N LEU A 122 -1.18 12.29 -1.38
CA LEU A 122 -2.28 11.36 -1.68
C LEU A 122 -3.64 11.85 -1.10
N PHE A 123 -3.64 12.47 0.07
CA PHE A 123 -4.86 12.96 0.77
C PHE A 123 -5.11 14.45 0.59
N HIS A 124 -4.45 15.08 -0.37
CA HIS A 124 -4.72 16.45 -0.71
C HIS A 124 -6.10 16.57 -1.38
N GLU A 125 -6.75 17.73 -1.33
CA GLU A 125 -8.04 17.97 -2.03
C GLU A 125 -7.95 17.76 -3.55
N LYS A 126 -6.73 17.78 -4.09
CA LYS A 126 -6.42 17.53 -5.51
C LYS A 126 -5.74 16.17 -5.74
N GLY A 127 -5.65 15.34 -4.71
CA GLY A 127 -5.06 14.00 -4.75
C GLY A 127 -5.63 13.16 -5.88
N ASP A 128 -6.93 13.29 -6.14
CA ASP A 128 -7.64 12.59 -7.22
C ASP A 128 -7.07 12.88 -8.62
N LEU A 129 -6.29 13.95 -8.81
CA LEU A 129 -5.63 14.25 -10.09
C LEU A 129 -4.29 13.52 -10.29
N LEU A 130 -3.85 12.71 -9.32
CA LEU A 130 -2.63 11.91 -9.45
C LEU A 130 -2.82 10.81 -10.50
N ASN A 131 -1.79 10.55 -11.28
CA ASN A 131 -1.82 9.49 -12.30
C ASN A 131 -1.59 8.11 -11.68
N ASP A 132 -2.10 7.06 -12.34
CA ASP A 132 -1.97 5.67 -11.88
C ASP A 132 -0.51 5.29 -11.54
N SER A 133 0.42 5.60 -12.46
CA SER A 133 1.85 5.26 -12.30
C SER A 133 2.46 5.91 -11.05
N ILE A 134 2.05 7.13 -10.72
CA ILE A 134 2.60 7.87 -9.59
C ILE A 134 2.04 7.30 -8.29
N VAL A 135 0.73 7.00 -8.23
CA VAL A 135 0.14 6.37 -7.04
C VAL A 135 0.79 5.00 -6.77
N CYS A 136 1.03 4.19 -7.80
CA CYS A 136 1.77 2.94 -7.65
C CYS A 136 3.18 3.16 -7.06
N GLN A 137 3.95 4.11 -7.59
CA GLN A 137 5.27 4.45 -7.07
C GLN A 137 5.22 4.95 -5.62
N ILE A 138 4.23 5.77 -5.26
CA ILE A 138 4.04 6.23 -3.88
C ILE A 138 3.84 5.05 -2.94
N ILE A 139 3.00 4.08 -3.33
CA ILE A 139 2.72 2.90 -2.52
C ILE A 139 3.99 2.05 -2.38
N GLU A 140 4.72 1.80 -3.48
CA GLU A 140 5.98 1.06 -3.47
C GLU A 140 7.04 1.72 -2.58
N THR A 141 7.17 3.05 -2.64
CA THR A 141 8.08 3.82 -1.79
C THR A 141 7.67 3.71 -0.32
N CYS A 142 6.38 3.90 0.01
CA CYS A 142 5.87 3.75 1.38
C CYS A 142 6.14 2.33 1.93
N PHE A 143 5.94 1.30 1.11
CA PHE A 143 6.27 -0.08 1.46
C PHE A 143 7.77 -0.24 1.71
N SER A 144 8.62 0.23 0.80
CA SER A 144 10.08 0.13 0.90
C SER A 144 10.59 0.78 2.18
N VAL A 145 10.11 1.98 2.49
CA VAL A 145 10.41 2.72 3.72
C VAL A 145 10.03 1.93 4.97
N ALA A 146 8.81 1.38 5.02
CA ALA A 146 8.31 0.63 6.18
C ALA A 146 9.20 -0.58 6.55
N PHE A 147 9.97 -1.11 5.58
CA PHE A 147 10.89 -2.21 5.79
C PHE A 147 12.35 -1.80 5.97
N GLN A 148 12.79 -0.67 5.39
CA GLN A 148 14.15 -0.14 5.61
C GLN A 148 14.38 0.29 7.07
N MET A 149 13.38 0.89 7.72
CA MET A 149 13.43 1.26 9.15
C MET A 149 13.71 0.08 10.09
N ARG A 150 13.56 -1.17 9.63
CA ARG A 150 13.76 -2.37 10.45
C ARG A 150 15.12 -3.05 10.27
N SER A 151 15.91 -2.67 9.26
CA SER A 151 17.25 -3.25 9.03
C SER A 151 18.38 -2.46 9.72
N SER A 152 18.11 -1.27 10.25
CA SER A 152 19.10 -0.46 10.97
C SER A 152 19.25 -0.91 12.44
N GLY A 153 20.09 -1.93 12.65
CA GLY A 153 20.93 -2.11 13.84
C GLY A 153 20.30 -2.08 15.24
N ASN A 154 19.72 -3.21 15.67
CA ASN A 154 20.03 -3.78 17.01
C ASN A 154 19.62 -5.26 17.08
N ASN A 155 20.60 -6.15 16.86
CA ASN A 155 20.51 -7.57 17.15
C ASN A 155 20.49 -7.80 18.67
N SER A 156 19.31 -7.76 19.27
CA SER A 156 19.08 -8.41 20.56
C SER A 156 17.69 -8.98 20.59
N LEU A 157 17.61 -10.29 20.84
CA LEU A 157 16.42 -11.11 20.92
C LEU A 157 15.24 -10.36 21.54
N LYS A 158 14.33 -9.89 20.67
CA LYS A 158 12.94 -9.65 21.02
C LYS A 158 12.10 -10.25 19.91
N GLU A 159 11.40 -11.32 20.27
CA GLU A 159 10.21 -11.80 19.58
C GLU A 159 9.35 -10.63 19.08
N PRO A 160 8.63 -10.81 17.95
CA PRO A 160 7.98 -9.73 17.23
C PRO A 160 6.97 -9.06 18.14
N ARG A 161 7.35 -7.92 18.72
CA ARG A 161 6.39 -7.00 19.32
C ARG A 161 5.65 -6.32 18.16
N LEU A 162 4.65 -7.02 17.63
CA LEU A 162 3.46 -6.44 17.00
C LEU A 162 2.66 -5.63 18.05
N GLY A 163 3.35 -4.83 18.85
CA GLY A 163 2.78 -4.02 19.91
C GLY A 163 2.32 -2.70 19.31
N HIS A 164 1.06 -2.66 18.89
CA HIS A 164 0.21 -1.47 18.71
C HIS A 164 0.63 -0.35 17.74
N SER A 165 1.89 -0.23 17.34
CA SER A 165 2.34 0.89 16.48
C SER A 165 2.25 0.58 14.98
N SER A 166 2.40 -0.69 14.57
CA SER A 166 2.19 -1.06 13.16
C SER A 166 0.72 -1.07 12.77
N VAL A 167 -0.21 -1.26 13.72
CA VAL A 167 -1.65 -1.17 13.42
C VAL A 167 -2.08 0.27 13.16
N HIS A 168 -1.43 1.27 13.77
CA HIS A 168 -1.76 2.68 13.53
C HIS A 168 -1.25 3.19 12.17
N GLU A 169 -0.09 2.71 11.70
CA GLU A 169 0.44 3.00 10.36
C GLU A 169 -0.32 2.22 9.27
N ILE A 170 -0.75 0.98 9.56
CA ILE A 170 -1.55 0.14 8.66
C ILE A 170 -3.00 0.63 8.58
N HIS A 171 -3.59 1.07 9.69
CA HIS A 171 -4.91 1.69 9.70
C HIS A 171 -4.90 3.05 8.97
N ASN A 172 -3.76 3.74 8.92
CA ASN A 172 -3.60 4.97 8.13
C ASN A 172 -3.45 4.68 6.64
N LEU A 173 -2.72 3.64 6.21
CA LEU A 173 -2.71 3.19 4.80
C LEU A 173 -4.07 2.58 4.38
N GLN A 174 -4.78 1.93 5.30
CA GLN A 174 -6.09 1.31 5.10
C GLN A 174 -7.21 2.34 4.90
N ALA A 175 -7.24 3.43 5.69
CA ALA A 175 -8.24 4.51 5.55
C ALA A 175 -8.07 5.35 4.26
N GLN A 176 -7.00 5.10 3.53
CA GLN A 176 -6.45 5.93 2.48
C GLN A 176 -6.54 5.26 1.10
N LEU A 177 -6.68 3.93 1.07
CA LEU A 177 -7.06 3.17 -0.13
C LEU A 177 -8.58 3.08 -0.34
N THR A 178 -9.39 3.36 0.70
CA THR A 178 -10.87 3.35 0.63
C THR A 178 -11.47 4.36 -0.37
N PRO A 179 -11.04 5.64 -0.45
CA PRO A 179 -11.63 6.59 -1.41
C PRO A 179 -11.27 6.32 -2.88
N VAL A 180 -10.18 5.59 -3.15
CA VAL A 180 -9.81 5.15 -4.53
C VAL A 180 -10.87 4.23 -5.13
N VAL A 181 -11.60 3.50 -4.29
CA VAL A 181 -12.67 2.58 -4.69
C VAL A 181 -13.99 3.32 -4.97
N GLU A 182 -14.21 4.47 -4.34
CA GLU A 182 -15.47 5.23 -4.44
C GLU A 182 -15.46 6.28 -5.57
N GLY A 183 -14.30 6.72 -6.05
CA GLY A 183 -14.16 7.90 -6.91
C GLY A 183 -14.36 7.74 -8.42
N ASN A 184 -14.17 6.57 -9.03
CA ASN A 184 -14.09 6.45 -10.51
C ASN A 184 -14.86 5.24 -11.10
N VAL A 185 -16.12 5.05 -10.72
CA VAL A 185 -17.02 4.07 -11.38
C VAL A 185 -18.17 4.76 -12.10
N GLU A 186 -17.86 5.49 -13.17
CA GLU A 186 -18.76 5.61 -14.32
C GLU A 186 -18.04 5.06 -15.56
N LEU A 187 -18.35 3.79 -15.87
CA LEU A 187 -17.86 3.08 -17.03
C LEU A 187 -18.36 3.72 -18.33
N LYS A 188 -17.43 3.98 -19.26
CA LYS A 188 -17.68 3.82 -20.70
C LYS A 188 -16.54 3.01 -21.32
N GLU A 189 -16.77 1.70 -21.44
CA GLU A 189 -15.87 0.70 -22.03
C GLU A 189 -15.76 0.77 -23.57
N GLU A 190 -15.87 1.94 -24.19
CA GLU A 190 -15.81 2.06 -25.65
C GLU A 190 -14.75 3.05 -26.11
N GLU A 191 -13.46 2.70 -25.99
CA GLU A 191 -12.40 3.26 -26.85
C GLU A 191 -11.05 2.49 -26.79
N ILE A 192 -11.09 1.14 -26.82
CA ILE A 192 -9.90 0.36 -27.23
C ILE A 192 -9.90 0.24 -28.75
N LYS A 193 -9.60 1.32 -29.47
CA LYS A 193 -9.20 1.25 -30.88
C LYS A 193 -8.13 2.29 -31.23
N GLU A 194 -6.95 1.74 -31.53
CA GLU A 194 -5.87 2.31 -32.35
C GLU A 194 -5.40 3.73 -32.02
N ILE A 195 -4.32 3.84 -31.24
CA ILE A 195 -3.40 4.98 -31.37
C ILE A 195 -2.08 4.44 -31.92
N LYS A 196 -1.84 4.83 -33.17
CA LYS A 196 -0.58 4.62 -33.90
C LYS A 196 0.52 5.41 -33.19
N ILE A 197 1.62 4.73 -32.89
CA ILE A 197 2.84 5.33 -32.38
C ILE A 197 3.46 6.14 -33.52
N ASP A 198 3.57 7.45 -33.35
CA ASP A 198 4.45 8.28 -34.15
C ASP A 198 5.48 8.91 -33.21
N GLU A 199 6.75 8.54 -33.42
CA GLU A 199 7.89 8.97 -32.62
C GLU A 199 8.24 10.43 -32.96
N LYS A 200 8.12 11.35 -31.99
CA LYS A 200 9.14 12.38 -31.66
C LYS A 200 8.64 13.44 -30.66
N LYS A 201 9.54 13.73 -29.70
CA LYS A 201 9.62 14.78 -28.67
C LYS A 201 9.08 14.42 -27.30
N GLU A 202 10.03 14.10 -26.41
CA GLU A 202 9.91 14.07 -24.95
C GLU A 202 9.62 15.48 -24.42
N GLU A 203 8.35 15.87 -24.41
CA GLU A 203 7.81 16.73 -23.37
C GLU A 203 6.96 15.81 -22.50
N MET A 204 7.26 15.79 -21.19
CA MET A 204 6.62 14.93 -20.21
C MET A 204 5.19 15.42 -19.95
N THR A 205 4.31 15.27 -20.94
CA THR A 205 2.88 15.54 -20.82
C THR A 205 2.29 14.42 -19.99
N PHE A 206 1.99 14.69 -18.73
CA PHE A 206 1.24 13.77 -17.87
C PHE A 206 -0.07 13.41 -18.59
N LEU A 207 -0.23 12.15 -18.97
CA LEU A 207 -1.44 11.64 -19.62
C LEU A 207 -2.61 11.64 -18.61
N LYS A 208 -3.25 12.80 -18.53
CA LYS A 208 -4.62 13.26 -18.22
C LYS A 208 -5.68 12.43 -17.47
N GLU A 209 -5.49 11.18 -17.10
CA GLU A 209 -6.55 10.46 -16.36
C GLU A 209 -6.21 10.27 -14.88
N PRO A 210 -7.14 10.62 -13.98
CA PRO A 210 -6.98 10.41 -12.55
C PRO A 210 -6.81 8.92 -12.26
N TYR A 211 -6.12 8.59 -11.17
CA TYR A 211 -5.91 7.21 -10.78
C TYR A 211 -7.26 6.46 -10.61
N GLY A 212 -7.28 5.18 -10.94
CA GLY A 212 -8.52 4.41 -10.97
C GLY A 212 -8.32 2.91 -10.91
N LEU A 213 -9.12 2.17 -11.68
CA LEU A 213 -9.15 0.70 -11.63
C LEU A 213 -7.81 0.05 -11.99
N ASN A 214 -7.01 0.69 -12.86
CA ASN A 214 -5.68 0.22 -13.20
C ASN A 214 -4.74 0.29 -11.99
N THR A 215 -4.75 1.40 -11.24
CA THR A 215 -4.04 1.49 -9.95
C THR A 215 -4.45 0.38 -9.00
N LEU A 216 -5.76 0.13 -8.84
CA LEU A 216 -6.23 -0.94 -7.95
C LEU A 216 -5.73 -2.33 -8.40
N LYS A 217 -5.76 -2.59 -9.70
CA LYS A 217 -5.27 -3.84 -10.30
C LYS A 217 -3.77 -4.04 -10.08
N GLU A 218 -2.99 -2.99 -10.28
CA GLU A 218 -1.53 -3.00 -10.08
C GLU A 218 -1.15 -3.09 -8.61
N LEU A 219 -1.85 -2.38 -7.74
CA LEU A 219 -1.72 -2.52 -6.30
C LEU A 219 -2.00 -3.95 -5.85
N LEU A 220 -3.10 -4.54 -6.32
CA LEU A 220 -3.43 -5.92 -5.98
C LEU A 220 -2.35 -6.89 -6.49
N ARG A 221 -1.80 -6.66 -7.70
CA ARG A 221 -0.68 -7.44 -8.24
C ARG A 221 0.54 -7.36 -7.33
N PHE A 222 0.98 -6.16 -6.99
CA PHE A 222 2.11 -5.91 -6.10
C PHE A 222 1.93 -6.57 -4.73
N LEU A 223 0.74 -6.45 -4.13
CA LEU A 223 0.44 -7.07 -2.84
C LEU A 223 0.44 -8.61 -2.93
N ILE A 224 -0.11 -9.19 -4.00
CA ILE A 224 -0.08 -10.64 -4.25
C ILE A 224 1.36 -11.14 -4.38
N ASP A 225 2.24 -10.37 -5.02
CA ASP A 225 3.65 -10.70 -5.14
C ASP A 225 4.38 -10.61 -3.79
N ILE A 226 4.10 -9.59 -2.98
CA ILE A 226 4.66 -9.45 -1.62
C ILE A 226 4.29 -10.63 -0.72
N ILE A 227 3.02 -11.06 -0.75
CA ILE A 227 2.58 -12.15 0.12
C ILE A 227 3.07 -13.52 -0.34
N ASN A 228 3.73 -13.63 -1.49
CA ASN A 228 4.16 -14.90 -2.04
C ASN A 228 5.11 -15.64 -1.08
N PRO A 229 4.72 -16.82 -0.56
CA PRO A 229 5.57 -17.57 0.38
C PRO A 229 6.76 -18.25 -0.30
N VAL A 230 6.75 -18.37 -1.63
CA VAL A 230 7.86 -18.96 -2.41
C VAL A 230 9.00 -17.97 -2.61
N ASP A 231 8.72 -16.67 -2.54
CA ASP A 231 9.74 -15.64 -2.69
C ASP A 231 10.43 -15.34 -1.35
N TYR A 232 11.66 -15.84 -1.19
CA TYR A 232 12.46 -15.67 0.02
C TYR A 232 12.97 -14.24 0.24
N HIS A 233 12.86 -13.34 -0.75
CA HIS A 233 13.20 -11.93 -0.55
C HIS A 233 12.20 -11.23 0.37
N ASN A 234 10.94 -11.69 0.37
CA ASN A 234 9.90 -11.14 1.22
C ASN A 234 9.95 -11.77 2.61
N THR A 235 9.99 -10.92 3.64
CA THR A 235 9.96 -11.36 5.05
C THR A 235 8.52 -11.65 5.50
N ASP A 236 8.34 -12.43 6.56
CA ASP A 236 7.00 -12.67 7.14
C ASP A 236 6.29 -11.38 7.59
N THR A 237 7.05 -10.35 7.97
CA THR A 237 6.49 -9.04 8.29
C THR A 237 5.90 -8.39 7.04
N MET A 238 6.60 -8.45 5.89
CA MET A 238 6.11 -7.95 4.61
C MET A 238 4.83 -8.68 4.19
N ARG A 239 4.82 -10.01 4.33
CA ARG A 239 3.64 -10.83 4.04
C ARG A 239 2.45 -10.48 4.94
N CYS A 240 2.67 -10.27 6.24
CA CYS A 240 1.61 -9.84 7.16
C CYS A 240 1.00 -8.50 6.76
N LEU A 241 1.84 -7.51 6.42
CA LEU A 241 1.40 -6.20 5.95
C LEU A 241 0.57 -6.32 4.66
N GLY A 242 1.09 -7.07 3.68
CA GLY A 242 0.41 -7.31 2.42
C GLY A 242 -0.97 -7.95 2.61
N LEU A 243 -1.07 -8.98 3.47
CA LEU A 243 -2.35 -9.63 3.79
C LEU A 243 -3.35 -8.69 4.46
N GLN A 244 -2.90 -7.81 5.36
CA GLN A 244 -3.78 -6.83 6.02
C GLN A 244 -4.36 -5.82 5.04
N ILE A 245 -3.55 -5.33 4.10
CA ILE A 245 -4.00 -4.40 3.07
C ILE A 245 -4.93 -5.10 2.06
N ILE A 246 -4.59 -6.32 1.62
CA ILE A 246 -5.47 -7.13 0.76
C ILE A 246 -6.83 -7.35 1.44
N TYR A 247 -6.85 -7.70 2.72
CA TYR A 247 -8.09 -7.85 3.48
C TYR A 247 -8.93 -6.56 3.45
N GLY A 248 -8.32 -5.40 3.69
CA GLY A 248 -9.00 -4.09 3.63
C GLY A 248 -9.59 -3.79 2.25
N ILE A 249 -8.82 -4.03 1.18
CA ILE A 249 -9.30 -3.86 -0.21
C ILE A 249 -10.53 -4.74 -0.47
N ILE A 250 -10.50 -6.01 -0.06
CA ILE A 250 -11.62 -6.94 -0.28
C ILE A 250 -12.84 -6.51 0.54
N GLU A 251 -12.65 -6.08 1.78
CA GLU A 251 -13.74 -5.69 2.67
C GLU A 251 -14.48 -4.44 2.18
N GLU A 252 -13.75 -3.44 1.67
CA GLU A 252 -14.33 -2.19 1.15
C GLU A 252 -14.88 -2.35 -0.27
N ALA A 253 -14.15 -3.00 -1.17
CA ALA A 253 -14.56 -3.13 -2.58
C ALA A 253 -15.54 -4.29 -2.85
N LYS A 254 -16.09 -4.94 -1.80
CA LYS A 254 -16.89 -6.17 -1.92
C LYS A 254 -18.07 -6.06 -2.89
N ASP A 255 -18.74 -4.92 -2.97
CA ASP A 255 -19.93 -4.71 -3.82
C ASP A 255 -19.60 -4.41 -5.29
N HIS A 256 -18.31 -4.22 -5.60
CA HIS A 256 -17.83 -3.78 -6.91
C HIS A 256 -16.84 -4.76 -7.56
N LEU A 257 -16.08 -5.54 -6.79
CA LEU A 257 -15.03 -6.42 -7.32
C LEU A 257 -15.52 -7.38 -8.43
N ILE A 258 -16.73 -7.96 -8.30
CA ILE A 258 -17.30 -8.85 -9.33
C ILE A 258 -17.53 -8.11 -10.66
N LYS A 259 -17.83 -6.80 -10.62
CA LYS A 259 -18.07 -5.98 -11.82
C LYS A 259 -16.79 -5.74 -12.62
N PHE A 260 -15.62 -6.09 -12.09
CA PHE A 260 -14.31 -5.92 -12.73
C PHE A 260 -13.61 -7.26 -12.93
N PRO A 261 -13.92 -7.99 -14.03
CA PRO A 261 -13.41 -9.35 -14.26
C PRO A 261 -11.89 -9.48 -14.23
N GLY A 262 -11.15 -8.45 -14.66
CA GLY A 262 -9.67 -8.46 -14.64
C GLY A 262 -9.10 -8.54 -13.22
N ILE A 263 -9.63 -7.75 -12.29
CA ILE A 263 -9.23 -7.75 -10.88
C ILE A 263 -9.71 -9.04 -10.22
N PHE A 264 -10.95 -9.44 -10.48
CA PHE A 264 -11.52 -10.64 -9.89
C PHE A 264 -10.83 -11.93 -10.39
N SER A 265 -10.27 -11.92 -11.61
CA SER A 265 -9.40 -13.00 -12.09
C SER A 265 -8.11 -13.10 -11.28
N GLN A 266 -7.50 -11.98 -10.87
CA GLN A 266 -6.31 -11.99 -10.01
C GLN A 266 -6.62 -12.60 -8.63
N ILE A 267 -7.82 -12.32 -8.12
CA ILE A 267 -8.33 -12.93 -6.89
C ILE A 267 -8.46 -14.45 -7.08
N LYS A 268 -9.17 -14.89 -8.12
CA LYS A 268 -9.45 -16.31 -8.40
C LYS A 268 -8.20 -17.15 -8.63
N ASN A 269 -7.17 -16.60 -9.27
CA ASN A 269 -6.01 -17.38 -9.69
C ASN A 269 -4.84 -17.20 -8.72
N GLU A 270 -4.21 -16.03 -8.71
CA GLU A 270 -2.96 -15.80 -8.01
C GLU A 270 -3.17 -15.64 -6.50
N LEU A 271 -4.15 -14.83 -6.07
CA LEU A 271 -4.38 -14.57 -4.64
C LEU A 271 -4.76 -15.86 -3.90
N PHE A 272 -5.73 -16.62 -4.39
CA PHE A 272 -6.12 -17.88 -3.75
C PHE A 272 -4.96 -18.86 -3.61
N ASN A 273 -4.13 -18.98 -4.66
CA ASN A 273 -2.93 -19.81 -4.60
C ASN A 273 -1.99 -19.35 -3.45
N ARG A 274 -1.72 -18.04 -3.33
CA ARG A 274 -0.89 -17.52 -2.23
C ARG A 274 -1.53 -17.75 -0.87
N LEU A 275 -2.83 -17.49 -0.72
CA LEU A 275 -3.55 -17.65 0.55
C LEU A 275 -3.54 -19.09 1.04
N PHE A 276 -3.72 -20.08 0.16
CA PHE A 276 -3.67 -21.49 0.53
C PHE A 276 -2.27 -21.93 0.98
N LEU A 277 -1.22 -21.50 0.26
CA LEU A 277 0.16 -21.76 0.67
C LEU A 277 0.49 -21.12 2.03
N LEU A 278 0.03 -19.90 2.27
CA LEU A 278 0.23 -19.21 3.55
C LEU A 278 -0.55 -19.83 4.70
N PHE A 279 -1.76 -20.36 4.43
CA PHE A 279 -2.49 -21.13 5.42
C PHE A 279 -1.75 -22.42 5.82
N GLU A 280 -0.96 -23.03 4.92
CA GLU A 280 -0.12 -24.18 5.27
C GLU A 280 1.14 -23.81 6.08
N SER A 281 1.44 -22.52 6.28
CA SER A 281 2.61 -22.08 7.07
C SER A 281 2.58 -22.49 8.54
N GLU A 282 3.77 -22.50 9.16
CA GLU A 282 3.97 -22.70 10.61
C GLU A 282 3.79 -21.41 11.41
N ASN A 283 3.88 -20.25 10.74
CA ASN A 283 3.69 -18.95 11.37
C ASN A 283 2.19 -18.68 11.59
N ILE A 284 1.76 -18.79 12.85
CA ILE A 284 0.36 -18.66 13.23
C ILE A 284 -0.28 -17.33 12.80
N LEU A 285 0.51 -16.24 12.73
CA LEU A 285 0.01 -14.95 12.31
C LEU A 285 -0.32 -14.92 10.81
N LEU A 286 0.54 -15.51 9.97
CA LEU A 286 0.27 -15.67 8.53
C LEU A 286 -0.96 -16.54 8.30
N VAL A 287 -1.12 -17.62 9.06
CA VAL A 287 -2.32 -18.46 9.04
C VAL A 287 -3.57 -17.68 9.44
N THR A 288 -3.48 -16.85 10.49
CA THR A 288 -4.60 -16.03 10.97
C THR A 288 -5.04 -15.03 9.90
N LEU A 289 -4.09 -14.31 9.31
CA LEU A 289 -4.38 -13.29 8.31
C LEU A 289 -4.86 -13.90 6.98
N SER A 290 -4.31 -15.05 6.57
CA SER A 290 -4.78 -15.75 5.37
C SER A 290 -6.21 -16.29 5.57
N MET A 291 -6.53 -16.85 6.75
CA MET A 291 -7.89 -17.26 7.10
C MET A 291 -8.89 -16.11 7.07
N LYS A 292 -8.52 -14.93 7.57
CA LYS A 292 -9.37 -13.74 7.52
C LYS A 292 -9.67 -13.33 6.07
N CYS A 293 -8.66 -13.32 5.20
CA CYS A 293 -8.85 -13.02 3.77
C CYS A 293 -9.77 -14.05 3.11
N LEU A 294 -9.51 -15.35 3.31
CA LEU A 294 -10.32 -16.44 2.76
C LEU A 294 -11.79 -16.35 3.22
N THR A 295 -12.01 -16.14 4.52
CA THR A 295 -13.36 -15.98 5.07
C THR A 295 -14.08 -14.78 4.49
N CYS A 296 -13.40 -13.64 4.33
CA CYS A 296 -13.97 -12.45 3.70
C CYS A 296 -14.38 -12.72 2.24
N LEU A 297 -13.50 -13.35 1.47
CA LEU A 297 -13.78 -13.72 0.07
C LEU A 297 -14.97 -14.66 -0.04
N PHE A 298 -15.02 -15.73 0.75
CA PHE A 298 -16.13 -16.68 0.70
C PHE A 298 -17.44 -16.09 1.24
N CYS A 299 -17.39 -15.19 2.22
CA CYS A 299 -18.60 -14.50 2.68
C CYS A 299 -19.21 -13.64 1.57
N ASN A 300 -18.41 -12.97 0.75
CA ASN A 300 -18.92 -12.04 -0.26
C ASN A 300 -19.15 -12.68 -1.62
N PHE A 301 -18.36 -13.70 -2.00
CA PHE A 301 -18.27 -14.19 -3.38
C PHE A 301 -18.46 -15.71 -3.52
N LEU A 302 -19.17 -16.35 -2.59
CA LEU A 302 -19.31 -17.82 -2.56
C LEU A 302 -19.78 -18.45 -3.89
N GLU A 303 -20.73 -17.79 -4.57
CA GLU A 303 -21.31 -18.30 -5.82
C GLU A 303 -20.27 -18.46 -6.93
N ASP A 304 -19.29 -17.56 -6.95
CA ASP A 304 -18.19 -17.48 -7.89
C ASP A 304 -16.99 -18.35 -7.52
N LEU A 305 -16.88 -18.76 -6.25
CA LEU A 305 -15.68 -19.35 -5.65
C LEU A 305 -15.93 -20.77 -5.13
N LYS A 306 -16.87 -21.51 -5.72
CA LYS A 306 -17.27 -22.85 -5.25
C LYS A 306 -16.10 -23.84 -5.22
N PHE A 307 -15.33 -23.93 -6.30
CA PHE A 307 -14.19 -24.86 -6.35
C PHE A 307 -13.09 -24.47 -5.35
N HIS A 308 -12.84 -23.17 -5.16
CA HIS A 308 -11.91 -22.68 -4.15
C HIS A 308 -12.39 -23.02 -2.73
N PHE A 309 -13.69 -22.95 -2.48
CA PHE A 309 -14.27 -23.30 -1.19
C PHE A 309 -14.17 -24.80 -0.90
N GLU A 310 -14.45 -25.65 -1.89
CA GLU A 310 -14.27 -27.11 -1.76
C GLU A 310 -12.82 -27.47 -1.42
N PHE A 311 -11.86 -26.91 -2.16
CA PHE A 311 -10.43 -27.10 -1.87
C PHE A 311 -10.04 -26.56 -0.49
N PHE A 312 -10.56 -25.40 -0.10
CA PHE A 312 -10.34 -24.84 1.23
C PHE A 312 -10.79 -25.79 2.34
N VAL A 313 -11.97 -26.40 2.21
CA VAL A 313 -12.50 -27.35 3.20
C VAL A 313 -11.62 -28.59 3.29
N GLU A 314 -11.19 -29.17 2.16
CA GLU A 314 -10.24 -30.28 2.14
C GLU A 314 -8.93 -29.92 2.87
N LEU A 315 -8.42 -28.72 2.58
CA LEU A 315 -7.18 -28.23 3.13
C LEU A 315 -7.27 -27.97 4.65
N VAL A 316 -8.38 -27.42 5.13
CA VAL A 316 -8.67 -27.28 6.57
C VAL A 316 -8.70 -28.64 7.25
N ILE A 317 -9.37 -29.64 6.67
CA ILE A 317 -9.45 -30.99 7.26
C ILE A 317 -8.08 -31.64 7.35
N LYS A 318 -7.28 -31.52 6.28
CA LYS A 318 -5.91 -32.03 6.25
C LYS A 318 -5.00 -31.36 7.29
N LYS A 319 -5.17 -30.06 7.54
CA LYS A 319 -4.36 -29.31 8.53
C LYS A 319 -4.85 -29.50 9.97
N MET A 320 -6.13 -29.83 10.16
CA MET A 320 -6.70 -30.09 11.49
C MET A 320 -6.18 -31.42 12.07
N PRO A 321 -5.76 -31.46 13.34
CA PRO A 321 -5.35 -32.70 13.97
C PRO A 321 -6.55 -33.65 14.22
N ASP A 322 -6.34 -34.96 14.09
CA ASP A 322 -7.38 -36.00 14.34
C ASP A 322 -7.94 -35.97 15.78
N LYS A 323 -7.17 -35.45 16.73
CA LYS A 323 -7.54 -35.26 18.13
C LYS A 323 -7.10 -33.87 18.58
N ILE A 324 -8.02 -33.16 19.24
CA ILE A 324 -7.73 -31.89 19.91
C ILE A 324 -6.50 -32.07 20.80
N SER A 325 -5.45 -31.31 20.51
CA SER A 325 -4.20 -31.33 21.25
C SER A 325 -3.93 -29.95 21.80
N PHE A 326 -3.61 -29.85 23.10
CA PHE A 326 -3.21 -28.59 23.74
C PHE A 326 -2.03 -27.89 23.03
N LYS A 327 -1.27 -28.61 22.19
CA LYS A 327 -0.19 -28.02 21.38
C LYS A 327 -0.67 -27.14 20.22
N ASN A 328 -1.89 -27.35 19.72
CA ASN A 328 -2.42 -26.67 18.52
C ASN A 328 -3.67 -25.81 18.80
N LEU A 329 -3.95 -25.53 20.08
CA LEU A 329 -5.18 -24.85 20.50
C LEU A 329 -5.42 -23.51 19.79
N GLN A 330 -4.35 -22.74 19.54
CA GLN A 330 -4.42 -21.48 18.80
C GLN A 330 -4.87 -21.68 17.35
N LEU A 331 -4.33 -22.68 16.65
CA LEU A 331 -4.69 -22.98 15.27
C LEU A 331 -6.15 -23.44 15.17
N GLU A 332 -6.56 -24.30 16.09
CA GLU A 332 -7.94 -24.79 16.17
C GLU A 332 -8.91 -23.63 16.42
N GLU A 333 -8.63 -22.74 17.37
CA GLU A 333 -9.45 -21.55 17.67
C GLU A 333 -9.61 -20.65 16.43
N ILE A 334 -8.51 -20.35 15.74
CA ILE A 334 -8.53 -19.52 14.52
C ILE A 334 -9.42 -20.15 13.44
N ILE A 335 -9.27 -21.46 13.19
CA ILE A 335 -10.05 -22.16 12.17
C ILE A 335 -11.53 -22.13 12.55
N PHE A 336 -11.86 -22.46 13.80
CA PHE A 336 -13.25 -22.49 14.25
C PHE A 336 -13.91 -21.10 14.25
N GLU A 337 -13.22 -20.05 14.69
CA GLU A 337 -13.75 -18.68 14.67
C GLU A 337 -14.10 -18.23 13.24
N ASN A 338 -13.22 -18.52 12.28
CA ASN A 338 -13.41 -18.15 10.88
C ASN A 338 -14.52 -18.98 10.21
N LEU A 339 -14.56 -20.29 10.44
CA LEU A 339 -15.64 -21.15 9.95
C LEU A 339 -16.99 -20.75 10.56
N PHE A 340 -17.04 -20.43 11.84
CA PHE A 340 -18.26 -19.96 12.49
C PHE A 340 -18.73 -18.63 11.91
N THR A 341 -17.81 -17.69 11.65
CA THR A 341 -18.11 -16.42 10.99
C THR A 341 -18.72 -16.64 9.61
N LEU A 342 -18.14 -17.56 8.83
CA LEU A 342 -18.64 -17.94 7.51
C LEU A 342 -20.06 -18.50 7.58
N LEU A 343 -20.31 -19.48 8.45
CA LEU A 343 -21.62 -20.13 8.62
C LEU A 343 -22.69 -19.20 9.21
N LYS A 344 -22.27 -18.17 9.96
CA LYS A 344 -23.18 -17.15 10.49
C LYS A 344 -23.61 -16.17 9.40
N ARG A 345 -22.70 -15.78 8.50
CA ARG A 345 -22.98 -14.85 7.40
C ARG A 345 -23.69 -15.53 6.22
N ARG A 346 -23.37 -16.79 5.94
CA ARG A 346 -23.95 -17.60 4.87
C ARG A 346 -24.71 -18.77 5.49
N ASN A 347 -26.02 -18.86 5.26
CA ASN A 347 -26.84 -19.91 5.87
C ASN A 347 -26.34 -21.31 5.44
N ILE A 348 -26.33 -22.29 6.36
CA ILE A 348 -25.98 -23.70 6.09
C ILE A 348 -26.76 -24.26 4.88
N LEU A 349 -28.00 -23.81 4.67
CA LEU A 349 -28.81 -24.20 3.52
C LEU A 349 -28.23 -23.71 2.18
N GLU A 350 -27.59 -22.53 2.14
CA GLU A 350 -26.88 -22.09 0.93
C GLU A 350 -25.71 -23.01 0.61
N PHE A 351 -25.00 -23.53 1.62
CA PHE A 351 -23.94 -24.51 1.40
C PHE A 351 -24.49 -25.84 0.87
N TYR A 352 -25.54 -26.36 1.51
CA TYR A 352 -26.15 -27.62 1.11
C TYR A 352 -26.69 -27.57 -0.34
N VAL A 353 -27.39 -26.48 -0.71
CA VAL A 353 -27.93 -26.30 -2.06
C VAL A 353 -26.83 -26.06 -3.10
N ASN A 354 -25.76 -25.33 -2.76
CA ASN A 354 -24.72 -24.97 -3.72
C ASN A 354 -23.65 -26.05 -3.94
N PHE A 355 -23.39 -26.91 -2.95
CA PHE A 355 -22.26 -27.84 -2.96
C PHE A 355 -22.70 -29.31 -2.94
N ASP A 356 -23.67 -29.71 -2.12
CA ASP A 356 -24.00 -31.14 -1.91
C ASP A 356 -25.00 -31.71 -2.94
N TYR A 357 -25.63 -30.87 -3.76
CA TYR A 357 -26.62 -31.31 -4.76
C TYR A 357 -26.01 -31.75 -6.11
N LYS A 358 -24.75 -31.40 -6.40
CA LYS A 358 -24.08 -31.78 -7.66
C LYS A 358 -23.30 -33.08 -7.50
N ILE A 359 -23.64 -34.09 -8.29
CA ILE A 359 -22.96 -35.39 -8.34
C ILE A 359 -21.47 -35.17 -8.70
N GLY A 360 -20.55 -35.64 -7.84
CA GLY A 360 -19.10 -35.61 -8.07
C GLY A 360 -18.31 -34.55 -7.32
N ILE A 361 -18.97 -33.70 -6.51
CA ILE A 361 -18.35 -32.74 -5.58
C ILE A 361 -18.21 -33.42 -4.20
N LEU A 362 -17.18 -33.09 -3.42
CA LEU A 362 -17.12 -33.51 -2.00
C LEU A 362 -18.43 -33.11 -1.30
N ASN A 363 -18.88 -33.94 -0.36
CA ASN A 363 -20.02 -33.61 0.50
C ASN A 363 -19.57 -32.56 1.55
N VAL A 364 -19.40 -31.33 1.08
CA VAL A 364 -18.90 -30.18 1.84
C VAL A 364 -19.77 -29.94 3.07
N GLY A 365 -21.09 -30.12 2.97
CA GLY A 365 -21.98 -30.00 4.14
C GLY A 365 -21.69 -31.05 5.21
N SER A 366 -21.51 -32.32 4.83
CA SER A 366 -21.12 -33.37 5.78
C SER A 366 -19.77 -33.10 6.44
N LEU A 367 -18.81 -32.58 5.68
CA LEU A 367 -17.45 -32.29 6.16
C LEU A 367 -17.43 -31.09 7.11
N LEU A 368 -18.22 -30.05 6.81
CA LEU A 368 -18.42 -28.92 7.72
C LEU A 368 -19.11 -29.36 9.02
N VAL A 369 -20.10 -30.24 8.93
CA VAL A 369 -20.74 -30.84 10.12
C VAL A 369 -19.73 -31.64 10.94
N GLU A 370 -18.89 -32.46 10.29
CA GLU A 370 -17.84 -33.22 10.98
C GLU A 370 -16.83 -32.31 11.68
N LEU A 371 -16.44 -31.20 11.05
CA LEU A 371 -15.57 -30.17 11.63
C LEU A 371 -16.23 -29.48 12.84
N ILE A 372 -17.50 -29.07 12.73
CA ILE A 372 -18.23 -28.41 13.82
C ILE A 372 -18.41 -29.37 15.01
N LEU A 373 -18.70 -30.64 14.76
CA LEU A 373 -18.85 -31.66 15.80
C LEU A 373 -17.54 -31.99 16.53
N LYS A 374 -16.39 -31.60 15.98
CA LYS A 374 -15.09 -31.68 16.65
C LYS A 374 -14.87 -30.53 17.66
N VAL A 375 -15.73 -29.50 17.70
CA VAL A 375 -15.64 -28.41 18.70
C VAL A 375 -16.25 -28.87 20.03
N PRO A 376 -15.49 -28.88 21.15
CA PRO A 376 -16.07 -29.13 22.46
C PRO A 376 -16.93 -27.93 22.88
N ILE A 377 -18.14 -28.22 23.37
CA ILE A 377 -19.13 -27.23 23.87
C ILE A 377 -18.60 -26.49 25.10
#